data_AF-A0A7X7QV40-F1
#
_entry.id   AF-A0A7X7QV40-F1
#
_cell.length_a   1.000
_cell.length_b   1.000
_cell.length_c   1.000
_cell.angle_alpha   90.00
_cell.angle_beta   90.00
_cell.angle_gamma   90.00
#
_symmetry.space_group_name_H-M   'P 1'
#
loop_
_entity.id
_entity.type
_entity.pdbx_description
1 polymer ?
#
loop_
_entity_poly.entity_id
_entity_poly.type
_entity_poly.pdbx_seq_one_letter_code
_entity_poly.pdbx_strand_id
1 'polypeptide(L)'
;MNISDYILIGIILVSMIIGGVRGIIMSVYGLLTTILSAFLAFKFAQPIRDLLVGTSFYLNMHEKIENMVEALVPNLDSIEETLIATINSLPFPDDIKLWLINGIDFSQGISKAEAMGGLVSTVTDLIIAIMVGLVLFLILIIIFKLLKGLIKKVCELPIIKQVDSIVGAIVGALSGVLLAYIICLIVSGFQASEVMNVIHENIQESKLASVLYNNNLLLNMFKK
;
A
#
# COMPACT_ATOMS: atom_id res chain seq x y z
N MET A 1 -9.39 19.17 -9.00
CA MET A 1 -8.41 18.19 -9.49
C MET A 1 -7.06 18.80 -9.24
N ASN A 2 -6.17 18.09 -8.58
CA ASN A 2 -4.85 18.62 -8.21
C ASN A 2 -3.74 17.79 -8.87
N ILE A 3 -2.49 18.02 -8.45
CA ILE A 3 -1.32 17.38 -9.06
C ILE A 3 -1.37 15.85 -8.96
N SER A 4 -1.89 15.31 -7.86
CA SER A 4 -2.04 13.87 -7.63
C SER A 4 -3.00 13.24 -8.63
N ASP A 5 -4.09 13.92 -8.99
CA ASP A 5 -5.04 13.44 -10.01
C ASP A 5 -4.38 13.37 -11.39
N TYR A 6 -3.59 14.38 -11.77
CA TYR A 6 -2.88 14.38 -13.04
C TYR A 6 -1.80 13.30 -13.11
N ILE A 7 -1.08 13.06 -12.02
CA ILE A 7 -0.10 11.96 -11.92
C ILE A 7 -0.81 10.61 -12.07
N LEU A 8 -1.93 10.40 -11.37
CA LEU A 8 -2.71 9.17 -11.46
C LEU A 8 -3.20 8.91 -12.90
N ILE A 9 -3.82 9.91 -13.53
CA ILE A 9 -4.29 9.80 -14.92
C ILE A 9 -3.10 9.52 -15.85
N GLY A 10 -1.97 10.19 -15.64
CA GLY A 10 -0.74 9.95 -16.39
C GLY A 10 -0.24 8.51 -16.29
N ILE A 11 -0.20 7.93 -15.09
CA ILE A 11 0.19 6.53 -14.87
C ILE A 11 -0.73 5.58 -15.63
N ILE A 12 -2.05 5.81 -15.58
CA ILE A 12 -3.04 4.97 -16.26
C ILE A 12 -2.88 5.09 -17.79
N LEU A 13 -2.76 6.31 -18.31
CA LEU A 13 -2.59 6.56 -19.76
C LEU A 13 -1.29 5.96 -20.29
N VAL A 14 -0.16 6.15 -19.59
CA VAL A 14 1.12 5.55 -19.99
C VAL A 14 1.03 4.02 -19.97
N SER A 15 0.40 3.45 -18.94
CA SER A 15 0.22 1.99 -18.85
C SER A 15 -0.71 1.45 -19.94
N MET A 16 -1.74 2.21 -20.30
CA MET A 16 -2.65 1.93 -21.41
C MET A 16 -1.90 1.91 -22.76
N ILE A 17 -1.09 2.94 -23.04
CA ILE A 17 -0.30 3.01 -24.28
C ILE A 17 0.71 1.85 -24.33
N ILE A 18 1.44 1.61 -23.23
CA ILE A 18 2.39 0.50 -23.14
C ILE A 18 1.70 -0.84 -23.37
N GLY A 19 0.52 -1.05 -22.81
CA GLY A 19 -0.26 -2.26 -23.01
C GLY A 19 -0.68 -2.43 -24.47
N GLY A 20 -1.13 -1.34 -25.11
CA GLY A 20 -1.53 -1.35 -26.51
C GLY A 20 -0.38 -1.60 -27.49
N VAL A 21 0.85 -1.16 -27.16
CA VAL A 21 2.05 -1.45 -27.96
C VAL A 21 2.58 -2.86 -27.73
N ARG A 22 2.43 -3.39 -26.50
CA ARG A 22 2.90 -4.75 -26.14
C ARG A 22 1.98 -5.87 -26.64
N GLY A 23 0.74 -5.55 -26.99
CA GLY A 23 -0.29 -6.53 -27.36
C GLY A 23 -0.90 -7.24 -26.15
N ILE A 24 -1.87 -8.13 -26.39
CA ILE A 24 -2.67 -8.78 -25.35
C ILE A 24 -1.81 -9.70 -24.50
N ILE A 25 -1.07 -10.61 -25.14
CA ILE A 25 -0.39 -11.71 -24.44
C ILE A 25 0.59 -11.16 -23.39
N MET A 26 1.38 -10.16 -23.77
CA MET A 26 2.37 -9.56 -22.88
C MET A 26 1.75 -8.66 -21.81
N SER A 27 0.62 -8.01 -22.12
CA SER A 27 -0.11 -7.20 -21.16
C SER A 27 -0.80 -8.06 -20.11
N VAL A 28 -1.47 -9.14 -20.52
CA VAL A 28 -2.12 -10.11 -19.63
C VAL A 28 -1.09 -10.79 -18.73
N TYR A 29 0.06 -11.19 -19.30
CA TYR A 29 1.15 -11.73 -18.50
C TYR A 29 1.66 -10.72 -17.46
N GLY A 30 1.85 -9.46 -17.85
CA GLY A 30 2.25 -8.39 -16.93
C GLY A 30 1.25 -8.20 -15.79
N LEU A 31 -0.04 -8.14 -16.11
CA LEU A 31 -1.10 -8.01 -15.10
C LEU A 31 -1.12 -9.22 -14.17
N LEU A 32 -1.12 -10.44 -14.71
CA LEU A 32 -1.18 -11.67 -13.94
C LEU A 32 0.02 -11.82 -13.01
N THR A 33 1.23 -11.58 -13.51
CA THR A 33 2.45 -11.62 -12.68
C THR A 33 2.42 -10.57 -11.58
N THR A 34 1.87 -9.38 -11.83
CA THR A 34 1.73 -8.34 -10.81
C THR A 34 0.73 -8.77 -9.73
N ILE A 35 -0.43 -9.28 -10.12
CA ILE A 35 -1.45 -9.78 -9.18
C ILE A 35 -0.91 -10.95 -8.35
N LEU A 36 -0.28 -11.94 -9.00
CA LEU A 36 0.32 -13.09 -8.32
C LEU A 36 1.43 -12.68 -7.36
N SER A 37 2.29 -11.73 -7.76
CA SER A 37 3.34 -11.19 -6.90
C SER A 37 2.75 -10.51 -5.68
N ALA A 38 1.73 -9.66 -5.86
CA ALA A 38 1.08 -8.96 -4.75
C ALA A 38 0.40 -9.95 -3.78
N PHE A 39 -0.30 -10.95 -4.32
CA PHE A 39 -0.96 -11.98 -3.52
C PHE A 39 0.04 -12.81 -2.70
N LEU A 40 1.13 -13.28 -3.31
CA LEU A 40 2.16 -14.05 -2.62
C LEU A 40 2.91 -13.19 -1.61
N ALA A 41 3.26 -11.95 -1.97
CA ALA A 41 3.91 -11.01 -1.06
C ALA A 41 3.08 -10.80 0.19
N PHE A 42 1.77 -10.55 0.04
CA PHE A 42 0.86 -10.45 1.17
C PHE A 42 0.84 -11.72 2.03
N LYS A 43 0.68 -12.88 1.39
CA LYS A 43 0.58 -14.17 2.09
C LYS A 43 1.79 -14.46 2.98
N PHE A 44 2.98 -14.07 2.52
CA PHE A 44 4.23 -14.30 3.25
C PHE A 44 4.70 -13.10 4.09
N ALA A 45 4.12 -11.90 3.91
CA ALA A 45 4.52 -10.72 4.66
C ALA A 45 4.30 -10.89 6.17
N GLN A 46 3.16 -11.46 6.57
CA GLN A 46 2.81 -11.62 7.99
C GLN A 46 3.76 -12.62 8.70
N PRO A 47 3.97 -13.86 8.21
CA PRO A 47 4.95 -14.77 8.80
C PRO A 47 6.37 -14.17 8.89
N ILE A 48 6.81 -13.42 7.87
CA ILE A 48 8.14 -12.82 7.90
C ILE A 48 8.20 -11.64 8.87
N ARG A 49 7.14 -10.84 9.01
CA ARG A 49 7.03 -9.79 10.04
C ARG A 49 7.11 -10.40 11.44
N ASP A 50 6.44 -11.51 11.68
CA ASP A 50 6.48 -12.20 12.98
C ASP A 50 7.90 -12.68 13.34
N LEU A 51 8.70 -13.08 12.34
CA LEU A 51 10.13 -13.41 12.52
C LEU A 51 11.01 -12.20 12.83
N LEU A 52 10.55 -10.98 12.50
CA LEU A 52 11.28 -9.74 12.79
C LEU A 52 10.97 -9.22 14.20
N VAL A 53 9.91 -9.69 14.86
CA VAL A 53 9.57 -9.26 16.22
C VAL A 53 10.74 -9.55 17.17
N GLY A 54 11.14 -8.54 17.95
CA GLY A 54 12.27 -8.62 18.87
C GLY A 54 13.66 -8.43 18.22
N THR A 55 13.75 -8.28 16.90
CA THR A 55 15.01 -7.90 16.25
C THR A 55 15.31 -6.41 16.45
N SER A 56 16.58 -6.01 16.31
CA SER A 56 16.98 -4.59 16.38
C SER A 56 16.24 -3.72 15.35
N PHE A 57 15.90 -4.28 14.18
CA PHE A 57 15.12 -3.57 13.18
C PHE A 57 13.71 -3.24 13.69
N TYR A 58 13.03 -4.22 14.29
CA TYR A 58 11.70 -4.03 14.86
C TYR A 58 11.73 -3.00 15.98
N LEU A 59 12.67 -3.14 16.92
CA LEU A 59 12.79 -2.23 18.07
C LEU A 59 13.05 -0.78 17.62
N ASN A 60 13.93 -0.58 16.63
CA ASN A 60 14.20 0.75 16.09
C ASN A 60 12.98 1.35 15.37
N MET A 61 12.17 0.52 14.70
CA MET A 61 10.93 0.97 14.07
C MET A 61 9.88 1.33 15.13
N HIS A 62 9.75 0.50 16.15
CA HIS A 62 8.87 0.72 17.29
C HIS A 62 9.17 2.04 17.98
N GLU A 63 10.44 2.26 18.36
CA GLU A 63 10.89 3.50 19.01
C GLU A 63 10.62 4.74 18.13
N LYS A 64 10.83 4.65 16.81
CA LYS A 64 10.51 5.76 15.90
C LYS A 64 9.02 6.08 15.86
N ILE A 65 8.18 5.05 15.87
CA ILE A 65 6.71 5.20 15.85
C ILE A 65 6.23 5.71 17.20
N GLU A 66 6.81 5.23 18.30
CA GLU A 66 6.56 5.72 19.65
C GLU A 66 6.83 7.22 19.75
N ASN A 67 8.04 7.67 19.38
CA ASN A 67 8.38 9.10 19.35
C ASN A 67 7.44 9.94 18.47
N MET A 68 7.05 9.41 17.30
CA MET A 68 6.11 10.09 16.40
C MET A 68 4.73 10.22 17.03
N VAL A 69 4.24 9.15 17.65
CA VAL A 69 2.93 9.11 18.29
C VAL A 69 2.91 10.01 19.53
N GLU A 70 3.95 9.95 20.38
CA GLU A 70 4.10 10.81 21.56
C GLU A 70 4.09 12.29 21.21
N ALA A 71 4.75 12.69 20.11
CA ALA A 71 4.74 14.07 19.62
C ALA A 71 3.33 14.56 19.20
N LEU A 72 2.42 13.63 18.90
CA LEU A 72 1.06 13.90 18.47
C LEU A 72 0.01 13.76 19.58
N VAL A 73 0.40 13.31 20.79
CA VAL A 73 -0.53 13.09 21.89
C VAL A 73 -1.11 14.43 22.38
N PRO A 74 -2.43 14.67 22.22
CA PRO A 74 -3.05 15.87 22.75
C PRO A 74 -3.21 15.76 24.28
N ASN A 75 -3.21 16.91 24.93
CA ASN A 75 -3.42 16.98 26.38
C ASN A 75 -4.93 17.02 26.69
N LEU A 76 -5.57 15.86 26.63
CA LEU A 76 -6.98 15.65 26.94
C LEU A 76 -7.13 14.73 28.17
N ASP A 77 -8.19 14.98 28.94
CA ASP A 77 -8.48 14.25 30.17
C ASP A 77 -9.04 12.85 29.91
N SER A 78 -9.74 12.65 28.78
CA SER A 78 -10.30 11.35 28.42
C SER A 78 -9.31 10.54 27.57
N ILE A 79 -9.18 9.25 27.89
CA ILE A 79 -8.31 8.32 27.14
C ILE A 79 -8.83 8.11 25.72
N GLU A 80 -10.15 7.94 25.57
CA GLU A 80 -10.81 7.73 24.28
C GLU A 80 -10.61 8.90 23.33
N GLU A 81 -10.89 10.14 23.75
CA GLU A 81 -10.70 11.31 22.89
C GLU A 81 -9.22 11.52 22.56
N THR A 82 -8.31 11.23 23.51
CA THR A 82 -6.87 11.30 23.25
C THR A 82 -6.46 10.34 22.13
N LEU A 83 -6.85 9.07 22.20
CA LEU A 83 -6.46 8.07 21.21
C LEU A 83 -7.07 8.38 19.84
N ILE A 84 -8.35 8.73 19.79
CA ILE A 84 -9.04 9.05 18.52
C ILE A 84 -8.40 10.28 17.87
N ALA A 85 -8.13 11.34 18.64
CA ALA A 85 -7.47 12.53 18.12
C ALA A 85 -6.05 12.22 17.63
N THR A 86 -5.30 11.40 18.38
CA THR A 86 -3.95 10.96 17.98
C THR A 86 -4.00 10.19 16.66
N ILE A 87 -4.89 9.21 16.51
CA ILE A 87 -5.05 8.44 15.27
C ILE A 87 -5.45 9.33 14.10
N ASN A 88 -6.36 10.28 14.32
CA ASN A 88 -6.80 11.19 13.27
C ASN A 88 -5.69 12.13 12.79
N SER A 89 -4.74 12.48 13.68
CA SER A 89 -3.56 13.27 13.34
C SER A 89 -2.49 12.49 12.58
N LEU A 90 -2.55 11.15 12.57
CA LEU A 90 -1.61 10.34 11.80
C LEU A 90 -1.84 10.60 10.31
N PRO A 91 -0.79 10.68 9.48
CA PRO A 91 -0.90 10.85 8.03
C PRO A 91 -1.45 9.60 7.29
N PHE A 92 -2.22 8.72 7.94
CA PHE A 92 -2.73 7.48 7.37
C PHE A 92 -3.97 7.67 6.48
N PRO A 93 -4.21 6.76 5.51
CA PRO A 93 -5.50 6.71 4.83
C PRO A 93 -6.66 6.54 5.82
N ASP A 94 -7.82 7.13 5.50
CA ASP A 94 -8.98 7.14 6.41
C ASP A 94 -9.45 5.73 6.80
N ASP A 95 -9.39 4.78 5.87
CA ASP A 95 -9.77 3.38 6.11
C ASP A 95 -8.79 2.66 7.07
N ILE A 96 -7.54 3.12 7.18
CA ILE A 96 -6.62 2.64 8.22
C ILE A 96 -6.93 3.29 9.56
N LYS A 97 -7.19 4.61 9.58
CA LYS A 97 -7.58 5.31 10.81
C LYS A 97 -8.82 4.68 11.43
N LEU A 98 -9.84 4.42 10.61
CA LEU A 98 -11.07 3.76 11.04
C LEU A 98 -10.81 2.34 11.56
N TRP A 99 -9.95 1.57 10.88
CA TRP A 99 -9.55 0.24 11.34
C TRP A 99 -8.82 0.28 12.69
N LEU A 100 -7.90 1.23 12.88
CA LEU A 100 -7.19 1.44 14.15
C LEU A 100 -8.17 1.80 15.29
N ILE A 101 -9.09 2.74 15.04
CA ILE A 101 -10.10 3.16 16.03
C ILE A 101 -10.98 1.98 16.44
N ASN A 102 -11.46 1.20 15.46
CA ASN A 102 -12.32 0.04 15.73
C ASN A 102 -11.56 -1.14 16.38
N GLY A 103 -10.23 -1.15 16.28
CA GLY A 103 -9.37 -2.16 16.89
C GLY A 103 -9.06 -1.90 18.37
N ILE A 104 -9.39 -0.70 18.89
CA ILE A 104 -9.17 -0.35 20.29
C ILE A 104 -10.36 -0.83 21.12
N ASP A 105 -10.09 -1.65 22.14
CA ASP A 105 -11.07 -1.99 23.16
C ASP A 105 -11.07 -0.90 24.24
N PHE A 106 -12.13 -0.09 24.27
CA PHE A 106 -12.35 0.94 25.29
C PHE A 106 -13.02 0.40 26.57
N SER A 107 -13.10 -0.93 26.75
CA SER A 107 -13.64 -1.51 27.97
C SER A 107 -12.83 -1.07 29.21
N GLN A 108 -13.55 -0.75 30.28
CA GLN A 108 -13.06 0.00 31.44
C GLN A 108 -11.92 -0.73 32.16
N GLY A 109 -10.75 -0.10 32.30
CA GLY A 109 -9.65 -0.57 33.16
C GLY A 109 -8.22 -0.42 32.60
N ILE A 110 -8.06 -0.04 31.32
CA ILE A 110 -6.75 0.13 30.68
C ILE A 110 -6.22 1.54 30.96
N SER A 111 -4.95 1.65 31.37
CA SER A 111 -4.30 2.94 31.55
C SER A 111 -4.00 3.64 30.22
N LYS A 112 -3.88 4.97 30.22
CA LYS A 112 -3.49 5.75 29.03
C LYS A 112 -2.20 5.22 28.41
N ALA A 113 -1.21 4.86 29.22
CA ALA A 113 0.08 4.34 28.76
C ALA A 113 -0.05 2.98 28.06
N GLU A 114 -0.84 2.06 28.60
CA GLU A 114 -1.09 0.75 27.99
C GLU A 114 -1.84 0.87 26.67
N ALA A 115 -2.85 1.74 26.61
CA ALA A 115 -3.61 1.98 25.38
C ALA A 115 -2.73 2.59 24.27
N MET A 116 -1.87 3.54 24.62
CA MET A 116 -0.89 4.14 23.71
C MET A 116 0.15 3.12 23.25
N GLY A 117 0.70 2.29 24.14
CA GLY A 117 1.65 1.23 23.79
C GLY A 117 1.04 0.18 22.85
N GLY A 118 -0.24 -0.15 23.04
CA GLY A 118 -1.01 -0.98 22.12
C GLY A 118 -1.11 -0.36 20.72
N LEU A 119 -1.50 0.91 20.64
CA LEU A 119 -1.56 1.65 19.37
C LEU A 119 -0.20 1.67 18.65
N VAL A 120 0.88 2.01 19.36
CA VAL A 120 2.25 2.03 18.82
C VAL A 120 2.62 0.65 18.28
N SER A 121 2.32 -0.42 19.02
CA SER A 121 2.59 -1.80 18.58
C SER A 121 1.82 -2.15 17.32
N THR A 122 0.51 -1.87 17.27
CA THR A 122 -0.34 -2.14 16.09
C THR A 122 0.14 -1.37 14.86
N VAL A 123 0.51 -0.10 15.01
CA VAL A 123 1.04 0.73 13.92
C VAL A 123 2.42 0.22 13.46
N THR A 124 3.27 -0.20 14.39
CA THR A 124 4.58 -0.82 14.09
C THR A 124 4.41 -2.10 13.28
N ASP A 125 3.53 -2.98 13.73
CA ASP A 125 3.25 -4.25 13.10
C ASP A 125 2.68 -4.06 11.68
N LEU A 126 1.82 -3.06 11.48
CA LEU A 126 1.28 -2.68 10.17
C LEU A 126 2.38 -2.17 9.24
N ILE A 127 3.18 -1.20 9.67
CA ILE A 127 4.25 -0.60 8.86
C ILE A 127 5.27 -1.67 8.45
N ILE A 128 5.72 -2.50 9.38
CA ILE A 128 6.70 -3.56 9.08
C ILE A 128 6.10 -4.57 8.12
N ALA A 129 4.84 -4.99 8.31
CA ALA A 129 4.17 -5.91 7.38
C ALA A 129 4.08 -5.32 5.96
N ILE A 130 3.76 -4.03 5.83
CA ILE A 130 3.75 -3.34 4.53
C ILE A 130 5.16 -3.32 3.93
N MET A 131 6.19 -2.96 4.70
CA MET A 131 7.58 -2.91 4.22
C MET A 131 8.06 -4.29 3.74
N VAL A 132 7.84 -5.34 4.53
CA VAL A 132 8.17 -6.72 4.17
C VAL A 132 7.40 -7.14 2.92
N GLY A 133 6.10 -6.83 2.85
CA GLY A 133 5.28 -7.10 1.67
C GLY A 133 5.81 -6.41 0.42
N LEU A 134 6.24 -5.15 0.51
CA LEU A 134 6.82 -4.41 -0.61
C LEU A 134 8.13 -5.03 -1.08
N VAL A 135 9.02 -5.42 -0.15
CA VAL A 135 10.29 -6.08 -0.49
C VAL A 135 10.03 -7.43 -1.17
N LEU A 136 9.13 -8.26 -0.61
CA LEU A 136 8.73 -9.53 -1.22
C LEU A 136 8.12 -9.34 -2.60
N PHE A 137 7.25 -8.34 -2.76
CA PHE A 137 6.62 -8.02 -4.02
C PHE A 137 7.66 -7.70 -5.10
N LEU A 138 8.67 -6.88 -4.77
CA LEU A 138 9.75 -6.53 -5.69
C LEU A 138 10.57 -7.77 -6.08
N ILE A 139 10.90 -8.63 -5.12
CA ILE A 139 11.63 -9.89 -5.38
C ILE A 139 10.81 -10.80 -6.32
N LEU A 140 9.52 -10.98 -6.04
CA LEU A 140 8.63 -11.81 -6.86
C LEU A 140 8.47 -11.25 -8.27
N ILE A 141 8.32 -9.93 -8.43
CA ILE A 141 8.29 -9.26 -9.74
C ILE A 141 9.57 -9.57 -10.52
N ILE A 142 10.73 -9.51 -9.89
CA ILE A 142 12.02 -9.83 -10.54
C ILE A 142 12.03 -11.30 -10.97
N ILE A 143 11.63 -12.22 -10.09
CA ILE A 143 11.56 -13.66 -10.40
C ILE A 143 10.64 -13.91 -11.60
N PHE A 144 9.41 -13.38 -11.59
CA PHE A 144 8.49 -13.54 -12.71
C PHE A 144 9.04 -12.90 -14.00
N LYS A 145 9.66 -11.72 -13.93
CA LYS A 145 10.30 -11.11 -15.11
C LYS A 145 11.39 -11.99 -15.72
N LEU A 146 12.16 -12.73 -14.92
CA LEU A 146 13.14 -13.69 -15.42
C LEU A 146 12.46 -14.88 -16.11
N LEU A 147 11.34 -15.38 -15.55
CA LEU A 147 10.55 -16.47 -16.13
C LEU A 147 9.87 -16.08 -17.46
N LYS A 148 9.64 -14.79 -17.70
CA LYS A 148 9.05 -14.25 -18.94
C LYS A 148 9.78 -14.72 -20.21
N GLY A 149 11.10 -14.92 -20.12
CA GLY A 149 11.92 -15.40 -21.24
C GLY A 149 11.48 -16.75 -21.79
N LEU A 150 10.82 -17.59 -20.98
CA LEU A 150 10.34 -18.92 -21.36
C LEU A 150 9.02 -18.86 -22.14
N ILE A 151 8.14 -17.89 -21.84
CA ILE A 151 6.78 -17.81 -22.41
C ILE A 151 6.81 -17.21 -23.82
N LYS A 152 7.76 -16.32 -24.12
CA LYS A 152 7.85 -15.65 -25.43
C LYS A 152 8.04 -16.64 -26.59
N LYS A 153 8.57 -17.84 -26.33
CA LYS A 153 8.75 -18.90 -27.35
C LYS A 153 7.46 -19.66 -27.71
N VAL A 154 6.42 -19.59 -26.88
CA VAL A 154 5.24 -20.46 -27.00
C VAL A 154 4.06 -19.77 -27.69
N CYS A 155 4.05 -18.44 -27.77
CA CYS A 155 2.91 -17.69 -28.28
C CYS A 155 3.25 -16.90 -29.56
N GLU A 156 3.20 -17.58 -30.70
CA GLU A 156 3.04 -16.96 -32.02
C GLU A 156 1.64 -17.32 -32.55
N LEU A 157 0.61 -16.65 -32.05
CA LEU A 157 -0.74 -16.76 -32.58
C LEU A 157 -1.00 -15.59 -33.55
N PRO A 158 -1.56 -15.84 -34.75
CA PRO A 158 -1.92 -14.77 -35.68
C PRO A 158 -3.18 -14.04 -35.17
N ILE A 159 -2.98 -13.05 -34.32
CA ILE A 159 -4.06 -12.16 -33.83
C ILE A 159 -4.21 -11.00 -34.82
N ILE A 160 -5.45 -10.57 -35.06
CA ILE A 160 -5.73 -9.33 -35.77
C ILE A 160 -5.10 -8.17 -34.98
N LYS A 161 -4.08 -7.53 -35.54
CA LYS A 161 -3.23 -6.53 -34.85
C LYS A 161 -4.01 -5.40 -34.15
N GLN A 162 -5.16 -5.01 -34.70
CA GLN A 162 -6.02 -3.99 -34.10
C GLN A 162 -6.71 -4.46 -32.81
N VAL A 163 -7.26 -5.68 -32.82
CA VAL A 163 -7.88 -6.28 -31.62
C VAL A 163 -6.81 -6.52 -30.55
N ASP A 164 -5.62 -6.98 -30.98
CA ASP A 164 -4.48 -7.19 -30.08
C ASP A 164 -4.07 -5.90 -29.35
N SER A 165 -3.98 -4.79 -30.08
CA SER A 165 -3.62 -3.51 -29.49
C SER A 165 -4.73 -2.94 -28.58
N ILE A 166 -6.01 -3.03 -28.97
CA ILE A 166 -7.12 -2.49 -28.16
C ILE A 166 -7.23 -3.23 -26.82
N VAL A 167 -7.25 -4.57 -26.86
CA VAL A 167 -7.37 -5.36 -25.64
C VAL A 167 -6.08 -5.23 -24.81
N GLY A 168 -4.91 -5.18 -25.45
CA GLY A 168 -3.65 -4.84 -24.78
C GLY A 168 -3.73 -3.50 -24.04
N ALA A 169 -4.34 -2.47 -24.64
CA ALA A 169 -4.51 -1.17 -24.02
C ALA A 169 -5.44 -1.22 -22.80
N ILE A 170 -6.57 -1.93 -22.89
CA ILE A 170 -7.49 -2.12 -21.75
C ILE A 170 -6.78 -2.82 -20.60
N VAL A 171 -6.06 -3.91 -20.87
CA VAL A 171 -5.29 -4.64 -19.86
C VAL A 171 -4.16 -3.76 -19.29
N GLY A 172 -3.54 -2.93 -20.12
CA GLY A 172 -2.57 -1.93 -19.72
C GLY A 172 -3.15 -0.89 -18.76
N ALA A 173 -4.36 -0.39 -19.03
CA ALA A 173 -5.06 0.54 -18.15
C ALA A 173 -5.35 -0.10 -16.78
N LEU A 174 -5.85 -1.34 -16.75
CA LEU A 174 -6.05 -2.11 -15.51
C LEU A 174 -4.74 -2.30 -14.74
N SER A 175 -3.65 -2.60 -15.44
CA SER A 175 -2.31 -2.70 -14.84
C SER A 175 -1.84 -1.36 -14.26
N GLY A 176 -2.18 -0.25 -14.92
CA GLY A 176 -1.90 1.11 -14.43
C GLY A 176 -2.66 1.45 -13.15
N VAL A 177 -3.93 1.06 -13.06
CA VAL A 177 -4.73 1.20 -11.83
C VAL A 177 -4.10 0.37 -10.70
N LEU A 178 -3.70 -0.88 -10.97
CA LEU A 178 -3.02 -1.72 -9.98
C LEU A 178 -1.68 -1.11 -9.54
N LEU A 179 -0.92 -0.54 -10.48
CA LEU A 179 0.31 0.18 -10.16
C LEU A 179 0.05 1.40 -9.27
N ALA A 180 -1.04 2.13 -9.51
CA ALA A 180 -1.44 3.24 -8.65
C ALA A 180 -1.77 2.79 -7.23
N TYR A 181 -2.45 1.65 -7.05
CA TYR A 181 -2.65 1.05 -5.71
C TYR A 181 -1.33 0.69 -5.03
N ILE A 182 -0.36 0.15 -5.77
CA ILE A 182 0.97 -0.15 -5.23
C ILE A 182 1.69 1.14 -4.81
N ILE A 183 1.62 2.20 -5.60
CA ILE A 183 2.20 3.51 -5.23
C ILE A 183 1.54 4.07 -3.97
N CYS A 184 0.21 4.03 -3.89
CA CYS A 184 -0.53 4.47 -2.69
C CYS A 184 -0.15 3.63 -1.46
N LEU A 185 0.09 2.32 -1.64
CA LEU A 185 0.55 1.43 -0.57
C LEU A 185 1.95 1.83 -0.08
N ILE A 186 2.86 2.14 -1.01
CA ILE A 186 4.19 2.65 -0.68
C ILE A 186 4.07 3.95 0.11
N VAL A 187 3.31 4.93 -0.38
CA VAL A 187 3.09 6.20 0.34
C VAL A 187 2.53 5.95 1.74
N SER A 188 1.64 4.95 1.90
CA SER A 188 1.07 4.58 3.21
C SER A 188 2.08 3.96 4.17
N GLY A 189 3.09 3.24 3.66
CA GLY A 189 4.12 2.60 4.49
C GLY A 189 5.26 3.52 4.93
N PHE A 190 5.47 4.65 4.24
CA PHE A 190 6.65 5.53 4.46
C PHE A 190 6.33 6.85 5.17
N GLN A 191 5.25 6.89 5.94
CA GLN A 191 4.68 8.14 6.44
C GLN A 191 5.47 8.87 7.54
N ALA A 192 6.47 8.24 8.15
CA ALA A 192 7.30 8.84 9.19
C ALA A 192 8.26 9.95 8.66
N SER A 193 8.11 10.39 7.41
CA SER A 193 8.93 11.42 6.76
C SER A 193 8.11 12.68 6.50
N GLU A 194 8.67 13.85 6.80
CA GLU A 194 8.05 15.15 6.55
C GLU A 194 7.64 15.35 5.08
N VAL A 195 8.44 14.82 4.14
CA VAL A 195 8.12 14.83 2.70
C VAL A 195 6.83 14.03 2.40
N MET A 196 6.58 12.96 3.15
CA MET A 196 5.41 12.12 2.96
C MET A 196 4.13 12.76 3.51
N ASN A 197 4.23 13.68 4.48
CA ASN A 197 3.08 14.48 4.92
C ASN A 197 2.57 15.39 3.80
N VAL A 198 3.47 16.09 3.11
CA VAL A 198 3.10 16.95 1.96
C VAL A 198 2.45 16.11 0.85
N ILE A 199 2.96 14.90 0.59
CA ILE A 199 2.39 13.99 -0.41
C ILE A 199 1.01 13.50 0.05
N HIS A 200 0.85 13.15 1.33
CA HIS A 200 -0.43 12.73 1.90
C HIS A 200 -1.49 13.83 1.76
N GLU A 201 -1.19 15.06 2.17
CA GLU A 201 -2.10 16.21 2.03
C GLU A 201 -2.52 16.43 0.58
N ASN A 202 -1.54 16.43 -0.35
CA ASN A 202 -1.83 16.54 -1.78
C ASN A 202 -2.68 15.37 -2.31
N ILE A 203 -2.59 14.17 -1.74
CA ILE A 203 -3.46 13.06 -2.14
C ILE A 203 -4.86 13.26 -1.55
N GLN A 204 -4.99 13.69 -0.29
CA GLN A 204 -6.29 13.90 0.35
C GLN A 204 -7.13 15.00 -0.32
N GLU A 205 -6.49 16.09 -0.76
CA GLU A 205 -7.19 17.17 -1.50
C GLU A 205 -7.62 16.78 -2.92
N SER A 206 -7.18 15.62 -3.41
CA SER A 206 -7.45 15.18 -4.77
C SER A 206 -8.85 14.55 -4.90
N LYS A 207 -9.37 14.46 -6.13
CA LYS A 207 -10.69 13.85 -6.38
C LYS A 207 -10.62 12.36 -6.66
N LEU A 208 -9.56 11.92 -7.32
CA LEU A 208 -9.39 10.55 -7.81
C LEU A 208 -8.31 9.82 -7.00
N ALA A 209 -7.17 10.46 -6.74
CA ALA A 209 -6.09 9.80 -6.01
C ALA A 209 -6.47 9.51 -4.54
N SER A 210 -7.27 10.38 -3.91
CA SER A 210 -7.83 10.18 -2.57
C SER A 210 -8.68 8.92 -2.51
N VAL A 211 -9.49 8.64 -3.53
CA VAL A 211 -10.33 7.44 -3.59
C VAL A 211 -9.48 6.17 -3.59
N LEU A 212 -8.43 6.11 -4.42
CA LEU A 212 -7.53 4.95 -4.48
C LEU A 212 -6.68 4.81 -3.22
N TYR A 213 -6.29 5.93 -2.63
CA TYR A 213 -5.46 5.96 -1.43
C TYR A 213 -6.25 5.54 -0.19
N ASN A 214 -7.43 6.12 0.03
CA ASN A 214 -8.31 5.83 1.15
C ASN A 214 -8.96 4.45 1.03
N ASN A 215 -9.25 3.96 -0.18
CA ASN A 215 -9.83 2.63 -0.40
C ASN A 215 -8.81 1.66 -1.02
N ASN A 216 -7.58 1.67 -0.50
CA ASN A 216 -6.52 0.85 -1.07
C ASN A 216 -6.77 -0.65 -0.83
N LEU A 217 -7.14 -1.36 -1.89
CA LEU A 217 -7.44 -2.79 -1.86
C LEU A 217 -6.28 -3.65 -1.35
N LEU A 218 -5.04 -3.27 -1.67
CA LEU A 218 -3.85 -4.01 -1.24
C LEU A 218 -3.58 -3.79 0.24
N LEU A 219 -3.79 -2.57 0.71
CA LEU A 219 -3.60 -2.21 2.12
C LEU A 219 -4.58 -2.97 3.03
N ASN A 220 -5.82 -3.17 2.58
CA ASN A 220 -6.83 -3.95 3.29
C ASN A 220 -6.43 -5.41 3.51
N MET A 221 -5.51 -5.93 2.70
CA MET A 221 -4.99 -7.29 2.91
C MET A 221 -4.15 -7.32 4.19
N PHE A 222 -3.37 -6.27 4.50
CA PHE A 222 -2.46 -6.24 5.64
C PHE A 222 -3.13 -5.99 7.00
N LYS A 223 -4.40 -5.55 7.00
CA LYS A 223 -5.21 -5.40 8.21
C LYS A 223 -5.51 -6.78 8.80
N LYS A 224 -4.87 -7.12 9.91
CA LYS A 224 -5.10 -8.36 10.67
C LYS A 224 -4.94 -8.12 12.15
#